data_AF-A0A812I7L1-F1
#
_entry.id   AF-A0A812I7L1-F1
#
_cell.length_a   1.000
_cell.length_b   1.000
_cell.length_c   1.000
_cell.angle_alpha   90.00
_cell.angle_beta   90.00
_cell.angle_gamma   90.00
#
_symmetry.space_group_name_H-M   'P 1'
#
loop_
_entity.id
_entity.type
_entity.pdbx_description
1 polymer ?
#
loop_
_entity_poly.entity_id
_entity_poly.type
_entity_poly.pdbx_seq_one_letter_code
_entity_poly.pdbx_strand_id
1 'polypeptide(L)'
;MAPPPSARELLSRVESAVGADRAGVLQSLRRNGNLLARVSDDLKADREIVTAAIEQCGSALAYADGSLRADREMALKAVQQTGYALE
;
A
#
# COMPACT_ATOMS: atom_id res chain seq x y z
N MET A 1 16.75 -38.77 -6.99
CA MET A 1 17.13 -38.09 -5.74
C MET A 1 17.28 -36.61 -6.07
N ALA A 2 16.26 -35.79 -5.79
CA ALA A 2 16.29 -34.37 -6.12
C ALA A 2 17.28 -33.64 -5.19
N PRO A 3 18.11 -32.71 -5.69
CA PRO A 3 19.04 -31.97 -4.85
C PRO A 3 18.27 -31.15 -3.79
N PRO A 4 18.80 -31.00 -2.57
CA PRO A 4 18.19 -30.16 -1.55
C PRO A 4 18.11 -28.71 -2.06
N PRO A 5 17.02 -27.99 -1.77
CA PRO A 5 16.84 -26.61 -2.24
C PRO A 5 18.00 -25.75 -1.73
N SER A 6 18.65 -25.04 -2.65
CA SER A 6 19.76 -24.14 -2.32
C SER A 6 19.27 -23.01 -1.41
N ALA A 7 20.11 -22.54 -0.48
CA ALA A 7 19.77 -21.46 0.46
C ALA A 7 19.20 -20.19 -0.21
N ARG A 8 19.56 -19.96 -1.49
CA ARG A 8 19.07 -18.88 -2.34
C ARG A 8 17.58 -19.02 -2.73
N GLU A 9 17.08 -20.23 -2.85
CA GLU A 9 15.68 -20.55 -3.15
C GLU A 9 14.80 -20.46 -1.90
N LEU A 10 15.37 -20.75 -0.73
CA LEU A 10 14.70 -20.52 0.56
C LEU A 10 14.53 -19.03 0.86
N LEU A 11 15.52 -18.19 0.51
CA LEU A 11 15.42 -16.73 0.61
C LEU A 11 14.33 -16.16 -0.32
N SER A 12 14.26 -16.64 -1.56
CA SER A 12 13.18 -16.27 -2.51
C SER A 12 11.77 -16.59 -1.97
N ARG A 13 11.61 -17.69 -1.23
CA ARG A 13 10.32 -18.08 -0.63
C ARG A 13 9.94 -17.21 0.57
N VAL A 14 10.91 -16.75 1.35
CA VAL A 14 10.67 -15.82 2.48
C VAL A 14 10.36 -14.41 1.96
N GLU A 15 11.04 -13.95 0.90
CA GLU A 15 10.69 -12.72 0.18
C GLU A 15 9.26 -12.76 -0.39
N SER A 16 8.81 -13.94 -0.84
CA SER A 16 7.44 -14.11 -1.32
C SER A 16 6.39 -14.02 -0.21
N ALA A 17 6.73 -14.31 1.06
CA ALA A 17 5.81 -14.20 2.19
C ALA A 17 5.59 -12.75 2.62
N VAL A 18 6.65 -11.92 2.64
CA VAL A 18 6.51 -10.47 2.92
C VAL A 18 5.89 -9.73 1.72
N GLY A 19 6.19 -10.19 0.50
CA GLY A 19 5.57 -9.70 -0.72
C GLY A 19 4.09 -10.09 -0.86
N ALA A 20 3.68 -11.24 -0.35
CA ALA A 20 2.27 -11.68 -0.38
C ALA A 20 1.37 -10.80 0.49
N ASP A 21 1.84 -10.37 1.66
CA ASP A 21 1.09 -9.46 2.51
C ASP A 21 0.95 -8.08 1.86
N ARG A 22 2.06 -7.52 1.34
CA ARG A 22 2.04 -6.23 0.61
C ARG A 22 1.19 -6.28 -0.66
N ALA A 23 1.32 -7.32 -1.47
CA ALA A 23 0.55 -7.49 -2.70
C ALA A 23 -0.95 -7.72 -2.41
N GLY A 24 -1.25 -8.46 -1.34
CA GLY A 24 -2.62 -8.66 -0.85
C GLY A 24 -3.23 -7.34 -0.35
N VAL A 25 -2.46 -6.52 0.37
CA VAL A 25 -2.86 -5.19 0.80
C VAL A 25 -3.13 -4.29 -0.40
N LEU A 26 -2.22 -4.24 -1.39
CA LEU A 26 -2.41 -3.43 -2.61
C LEU A 26 -3.67 -3.85 -3.38
N GLN A 27 -3.92 -5.15 -3.56
CA GLN A 27 -5.17 -5.62 -4.17
C GLN A 27 -6.41 -5.19 -3.38
N SER A 28 -6.33 -5.23 -2.05
CA SER A 28 -7.42 -4.83 -1.18
C SER A 28 -7.70 -3.32 -1.30
N LEU A 29 -6.65 -2.51 -1.29
CA LEU A 29 -6.73 -1.06 -1.43
C LEU A 29 -7.28 -0.63 -2.79
N ARG A 30 -6.95 -1.35 -3.86
CA ARG A 30 -7.55 -1.14 -5.19
C ARG A 30 -9.05 -1.40 -5.24
N ARG A 31 -9.60 -2.21 -4.34
CA ARG A 31 -11.06 -2.37 -4.22
C ARG A 31 -11.66 -1.36 -3.25
N ASN A 32 -10.93 -1.00 -2.20
CA ASN A 32 -11.37 -0.06 -1.19
C ASN A 32 -10.17 0.62 -0.49
N GLY A 33 -9.88 1.87 -0.88
CA GLY A 33 -8.78 2.66 -0.32
C GLY A 33 -8.90 2.91 1.19
N ASN A 34 -10.11 2.86 1.76
CA ASN A 34 -10.33 3.04 3.21
C ASN A 34 -9.77 1.88 4.05
N LEU A 35 -9.39 0.75 3.42
CA LEU A 35 -8.71 -0.33 4.12
C LEU A 35 -7.33 0.08 4.62
N LEU A 36 -6.78 1.22 4.19
CA LEU A 36 -5.56 1.80 4.75
C LEU A 36 -5.70 2.05 6.26
N ALA A 37 -6.91 2.32 6.77
CA ALA A 37 -7.16 2.44 8.20
C ALA A 37 -6.90 1.16 9.00
N ARG A 38 -6.93 -0.01 8.32
CA ARG A 38 -6.84 -1.34 8.92
C ARG A 38 -5.47 -2.01 8.76
N VAL A 39 -4.56 -1.41 7.97
CA VAL A 39 -3.20 -1.93 7.83
C VAL A 39 -2.33 -1.49 9.02
N SER A 40 -1.19 -2.16 9.20
CA SER A 40 -0.19 -1.80 10.20
C SER A 40 0.40 -0.41 9.95
N ASP A 41 0.91 0.23 11.00
CA ASP A 41 1.45 1.60 10.89
C ASP A 41 2.69 1.69 9.96
N ASP A 42 3.51 0.64 9.87
CA ASP A 42 4.58 0.54 8.87
C ASP A 42 4.06 0.69 7.42
N LEU A 43 2.90 0.10 7.13
CA LEU A 43 2.27 0.18 5.82
C LEU A 43 1.55 1.52 5.59
N LYS A 44 1.10 2.20 6.66
CA LYS A 44 0.60 3.58 6.59
C LYS A 44 1.71 4.59 6.35
N ALA A 45 2.95 4.25 6.68
CA ALA A 45 4.14 5.02 6.38
C ALA A 45 4.74 4.67 5.00
N ASP A 46 4.31 3.57 4.37
CA ASP A 46 4.74 3.17 3.03
C ASP A 46 4.06 4.04 1.97
N ARG A 47 4.86 4.83 1.27
CA ARG A 47 4.40 5.79 0.25
C ARG A 47 3.65 5.12 -0.90
N GLU A 48 4.07 3.94 -1.36
CA GLU A 48 3.40 3.25 -2.47
C GLU A 48 2.03 2.71 -2.02
N ILE A 49 1.96 2.14 -0.82
CA ILE A 49 0.70 1.63 -0.24
C ILE A 49 -0.30 2.77 -0.07
N VAL A 50 0.14 3.87 0.52
CA VAL A 50 -0.70 5.07 0.70
C VAL A 50 -1.12 5.66 -0.64
N THR A 51 -0.22 5.71 -1.62
CA THR A 51 -0.56 6.20 -2.97
C THR A 51 -1.62 5.32 -3.62
N ALA A 52 -1.46 4.00 -3.58
CA ALA A 52 -2.46 3.08 -4.13
C ALA A 52 -3.83 3.20 -3.43
N ALA A 53 -3.84 3.48 -2.12
CA ALA A 53 -5.07 3.76 -1.38
C ALA A 53 -5.73 5.07 -1.83
N ILE A 54 -4.94 6.13 -2.00
CA ILE A 54 -5.38 7.45 -2.46
C ILE A 54 -5.95 7.39 -3.87
N GLU A 55 -5.28 6.66 -4.77
CA GLU A 55 -5.76 6.42 -6.13
C GLU A 55 -7.13 5.74 -6.15
N GLN A 56 -7.47 4.93 -5.15
CA GLN A 56 -8.83 4.38 -5.06
C GLN A 56 -9.81 5.30 -4.32
N CYS A 57 -9.33 6.01 -3.30
CA CYS A 57 -10.15 6.86 -2.47
C CYS A 57 -9.30 8.01 -1.91
N GLY A 58 -9.47 9.23 -2.42
CA GLY A 58 -8.66 10.38 -2.00
C GLY A 58 -8.66 10.63 -0.48
N SER A 59 -9.76 10.32 0.20
CA SER A 59 -9.87 10.42 1.66
C SER A 59 -9.02 9.39 2.43
N ALA A 60 -8.48 8.36 1.76
CA ALA A 60 -7.59 7.38 2.38
C ALA A 60 -6.34 8.03 2.99
N LEU A 61 -5.88 9.16 2.44
CA LEU A 61 -4.77 9.93 3.01
C LEU A 61 -4.97 10.25 4.50
N ALA A 62 -6.21 10.43 4.96
CA ALA A 62 -6.51 10.72 6.37
C ALA A 62 -6.02 9.62 7.34
N TYR A 63 -5.85 8.40 6.84
CA TYR A 63 -5.36 7.24 7.60
C TYR A 63 -3.86 6.96 7.42
N ALA A 64 -3.18 7.68 6.53
CA ALA A 64 -1.74 7.54 6.35
C ALA A 64 -0.96 8.07 7.57
N ASP A 65 0.32 7.74 7.63
CA ASP A 65 1.21 8.27 8.66
C ASP A 65 1.23 9.81 8.67
N GLY A 66 1.50 10.40 9.83
CA GLY A 66 1.57 11.86 9.99
C GLY A 66 2.53 12.54 9.01
N SER A 67 3.67 11.91 8.72
CA SER A 67 4.65 12.45 7.77
C SER A 67 4.12 12.48 6.34
N LEU A 68 3.37 11.46 5.91
CA LEU A 68 2.77 11.42 4.57
C LEU A 68 1.52 12.31 4.46
N ARG A 69 0.76 12.49 5.56
CA ARG A 69 -0.35 13.44 5.62
C ARG A 69 0.11 14.89 5.50
N ALA A 70 1.26 15.21 6.08
CA ALA A 70 1.88 16.52 5.96
C ALA A 70 2.58 16.73 4.59
N ASP A 71 2.78 15.66 3.82
CA ASP A 71 3.38 15.75 2.51
C ASP A 71 2.43 16.41 1.51
N ARG A 72 2.88 17.54 0.96
CA ARG A 72 2.09 18.35 0.03
C ARG A 72 1.78 17.60 -1.26
N GLU A 73 2.69 16.75 -1.74
CA GLU A 73 2.47 15.98 -2.96
C GLU A 73 1.38 14.93 -2.76
N MET A 74 1.38 14.23 -1.62
CA MET A 74 0.33 13.29 -1.24
C MET A 74 -1.02 13.98 -1.09
N ALA A 75 -1.06 15.14 -0.42
CA ALA A 75 -2.28 15.94 -0.27
C ALA A 75 -2.84 16.39 -1.63
N LEU A 76 -1.99 16.80 -2.56
CA LEU A 76 -2.43 17.17 -3.92
C LEU A 76 -3.00 15.98 -4.69
N LYS A 77 -2.38 14.80 -4.60
CA LYS A 77 -2.91 13.57 -5.22
C LYS A 77 -4.28 13.20 -4.68
N ALA A 78 -4.45 13.29 -3.36
CA ALA A 78 -5.74 13.03 -2.70
C ALA A 78 -6.85 13.98 -3.16
N VAL A 79 -6.56 15.28 -3.22
CA VAL A 79 -7.53 16.29 -3.68
C VAL A 79 -7.85 16.10 -5.16
N GLN A 80 -6.84 15.84 -5.99
CA GLN A 80 -7.03 15.59 -7.41
C GLN A 80 -7.96 14.39 -7.63
N GLN A 81 -7.77 13.30 -6.90
CA GLN A 81 -8.61 12.12 -7.05
C GLN A 81 -10.05 12.31 -6.57
N THR A 82 -10.26 13.07 -5.49
CA THR A 82 -11.62 13.43 -5.06
C THR A 82 -12.29 14.42 -6.04
N GLY A 83 -11.52 15.28 -6.70
CA GLY A 83 -12.02 16.21 -7.71
C GLY A 83 -12.56 15.52 -8.97
N TYR A 84 -11.90 14.45 -9.44
CA TYR A 84 -12.36 13.66 -10.59
C TYR A 84 -13.59 12.78 -10.30
N ALA A 85 -13.95 12.56 -9.03
CA ALA A 85 -15.14 11.79 -8.65
C ALA A 85 -16.45 12.61 -8.72
N LEU A 86 -16.36 13.89 -9.10
CA LEU A 86 -17.47 14.87 -9.10
C LEU A 86 -17.85 15.37 -10.51
N GLU A 87 -17.40 14.69 -11.57
CA GLU A 87 -17.84 14.95 -12.96
C GLU A 87 -19.08 14.13 -13.37
#